data_AF-A0A6A5WF76-F1
#
_entry.id   AF-A0A6A5WF76-F1
#
_cell.length_a   1.000
_cell.length_b   1.000
_cell.length_c   1.000
_cell.angle_alpha   90.00
_cell.angle_beta   90.00
_cell.angle_gamma   90.00
#
_symmetry.space_group_name_H-M   'P 1'
#
loop_
_entity.id
_entity.type
_entity.pdbx_description
1 polymer ?
#
loop_
_entity_poly.entity_id
_entity_poly.type
_entity_poly.pdbx_seq_one_letter_code
_entity_poly.pdbx_strand_id
1 'polypeptide(L)'
;MEDRSHGDIACPDSIEAYSEPDEYVIEDSIQIFRKYLVSEWTRTKTPYGLDAALAKATTSGPDCTERIFLNAGFKAWLAYFLATPGEGHFEGRQAQVEAMAVFQNHSIKDRRLTAERVAKIIPHSTVQAAISKMLQEPKRRRLLPPTKD
;
A
#
# COMPACT_ATOMS: atom_id res chain seq x y z
N MET A 1 50.55 -27.02 -33.68
CA MET A 1 50.32 -25.70 -33.06
C MET A 1 48.84 -25.42 -33.19
N GLU A 2 48.16 -25.62 -32.07
CA GLU A 2 46.74 -25.36 -31.88
C GLU A 2 46.48 -23.86 -31.81
N ASP A 3 45.32 -23.41 -32.31
CA ASP A 3 44.29 -22.60 -31.60
C ASP A 3 43.30 -22.06 -32.64
N ARG A 4 42.17 -22.74 -32.87
CA ARG A 4 40.85 -22.58 -32.18
C ARG A 4 40.17 -21.23 -32.44
N SER A 5 39.19 -21.31 -33.34
CA SER A 5 37.99 -20.46 -33.37
C SER A 5 37.46 -20.16 -31.98
N HIS A 6 37.29 -18.87 -31.69
CA HIS A 6 36.31 -18.33 -30.75
C HIS A 6 35.56 -17.26 -31.57
N GLY A 7 34.30 -17.46 -31.94
CA GLY A 7 33.20 -17.85 -31.07
C GLY A 7 32.41 -16.57 -30.81
N ASP A 8 31.22 -16.51 -31.38
CA ASP A 8 30.26 -15.42 -31.28
C ASP A 8 30.17 -14.85 -29.86
N ILE A 9 30.48 -13.57 -29.69
CA ILE A 9 30.07 -12.82 -28.50
C ILE A 9 28.60 -12.43 -28.75
N ALA A 10 27.72 -13.42 -28.60
CA ALA A 10 26.35 -13.15 -28.23
C ALA A 10 26.42 -12.44 -26.87
N CYS A 11 25.99 -11.18 -26.81
CA CYS A 11 25.79 -10.48 -25.55
C CYS A 11 24.85 -11.35 -24.69
N PRO A 12 25.31 -11.85 -23.54
CA PRO A 12 24.45 -12.58 -22.63
C PRO A 12 23.50 -11.57 -21.98
N ASP A 13 22.22 -11.72 -22.31
CA ASP A 13 21.09 -11.43 -21.46
C ASP A 13 21.11 -10.10 -20.69
N SER A 14 20.44 -9.10 -21.29
CA SER A 14 19.60 -8.19 -20.51
C SER A 14 18.40 -8.98 -19.95
N ILE A 15 18.65 -9.91 -19.03
CA ILE A 15 17.64 -10.30 -18.06
C ILE A 15 17.61 -9.15 -17.06
N GLU A 16 16.83 -8.10 -17.38
CA GLU A 16 16.06 -7.49 -16.30
C GLU A 16 15.33 -8.67 -15.68
N ALA A 17 15.74 -9.07 -14.47
CA ALA A 17 15.05 -10.10 -13.74
C ALA A 17 13.61 -9.61 -13.55
N TYR A 18 12.74 -10.03 -14.46
CA TYR A 18 11.30 -10.02 -14.29
C TYR A 18 11.02 -11.00 -13.17
N SER A 19 11.33 -10.59 -11.94
CA SER A 19 10.83 -11.27 -10.76
C SER A 19 9.32 -11.11 -10.82
N GLU A 20 8.65 -12.20 -11.20
CA GLU A 20 7.20 -12.29 -11.07
C GLU A 20 6.82 -11.93 -9.63
N PRO A 21 5.66 -11.29 -9.43
CA PRO A 21 5.23 -10.90 -8.11
C PRO A 21 5.22 -12.13 -7.21
N ASP A 22 5.89 -12.04 -6.06
CA ASP A 22 5.84 -13.12 -5.09
C ASP A 22 4.45 -13.12 -4.46
N GLU A 23 3.60 -14.01 -4.95
CA GLU A 23 2.19 -14.07 -4.56
C GLU A 23 2.01 -14.38 -3.09
N TYR A 24 2.93 -15.14 -2.49
CA TYR A 24 2.93 -15.43 -1.05
C TYR A 24 3.19 -14.15 -0.25
N VAL A 25 4.21 -13.39 -0.65
CA VAL A 25 4.57 -12.11 -0.03
C VAL A 25 3.44 -11.08 -0.16
N ILE A 26 2.74 -11.05 -1.30
CA ILE A 26 1.58 -10.18 -1.51
C ILE A 26 0.43 -10.58 -0.58
N GLU A 27 0.12 -11.86 -0.45
CA GLU A 27 -0.98 -12.32 0.40
C GLU A 27 -0.72 -12.01 1.88
N ASP A 28 0.49 -12.28 2.38
CA ASP A 28 0.90 -11.92 3.73
C ASP A 28 0.77 -10.41 3.98
N SER A 29 1.17 -9.59 2.99
CA SER A 29 1.04 -8.13 3.06
C SER A 29 -0.41 -7.68 3.13
N ILE A 30 -1.32 -8.33 2.38
CA ILE A 30 -2.74 -8.01 2.39
C ILE A 30 -3.33 -8.23 3.79
N GLN A 31 -2.91 -9.27 4.50
CA GLN A 31 -3.42 -9.57 5.85
C GLN A 31 -3.12 -8.43 6.85
N ILE A 32 -1.98 -7.73 6.70
CA ILE A 32 -1.62 -6.56 7.52
C ILE A 32 -2.71 -5.48 7.42
N PHE A 33 -3.20 -5.21 6.22
CA PHE A 33 -4.17 -4.16 5.94
C PHE A 33 -5.61 -4.61 6.16
N ARG A 34 -5.91 -5.88 5.87
CA ARG A 34 -7.25 -6.47 5.93
C ARG A 34 -7.91 -6.22 7.28
N LYS A 35 -7.18 -6.41 8.38
CA LYS A 35 -7.72 -6.23 9.75
C LYS A 35 -8.29 -4.83 10.02
N TYR A 36 -7.83 -3.80 9.32
CA TYR A 36 -8.33 -2.42 9.46
C TYR A 36 -9.61 -2.15 8.66
N LEU A 37 -9.93 -3.03 7.71
CA LEU A 37 -11.12 -2.91 6.87
C LEU A 37 -12.26 -3.81 7.33
N VAL A 38 -11.95 -5.02 7.82
CA VAL A 38 -12.96 -6.03 8.15
C VAL A 38 -13.38 -6.05 9.61
N SER A 39 -12.57 -5.46 10.51
CA SER A 39 -12.92 -5.35 11.93
C SER A 39 -13.89 -4.20 12.16
N GLU A 40 -14.67 -4.28 13.23
CA GLU A 40 -15.56 -3.20 13.64
C GLU A 40 -14.80 -1.89 13.87
N TRP A 41 -15.37 -0.79 13.40
CA TRP A 41 -14.83 0.54 13.59
C TRP A 41 -15.29 1.10 14.93
N THR A 42 -14.46 0.98 15.95
CA THR A 42 -14.78 1.41 17.32
C THR A 42 -14.38 2.86 17.62
N ARG A 43 -13.69 3.55 16.68
CA ARG A 43 -13.21 4.92 16.91
C ARG A 43 -14.34 5.94 16.70
N THR A 44 -14.57 6.77 17.72
CA THR A 44 -15.56 7.86 17.66
C THR A 44 -15.08 9.09 16.91
N LYS A 45 -13.77 9.32 16.88
CA LYS A 45 -13.12 10.47 16.24
C LYS A 45 -12.38 10.05 14.98
N THR A 46 -12.23 11.01 14.06
CA THR A 46 -11.31 10.89 12.92
C THR A 46 -9.90 10.62 13.44
N PRO A 47 -9.14 9.68 12.83
CA PRO A 47 -7.75 9.45 13.20
C PRO A 47 -6.91 10.74 13.20
N TYR A 48 -6.07 10.89 14.21
CA TYR A 48 -5.17 12.05 14.32
C TYR A 48 -4.19 12.09 13.14
N GLY A 49 -3.93 13.29 12.60
CA GLY A 49 -3.01 13.48 11.48
C GLY A 49 -3.54 13.04 10.10
N LEU A 50 -4.79 12.54 10.00
CA LEU A 50 -5.37 12.05 8.73
C LEU A 50 -5.28 13.09 7.61
N ASP A 51 -5.62 14.34 7.88
CA ASP A 51 -5.64 15.40 6.85
C ASP A 51 -4.23 15.71 6.33
N ALA A 52 -3.24 15.79 7.22
CA ALA A 52 -1.86 16.03 6.86
C ALA A 52 -1.26 14.84 6.08
N ALA A 53 -1.57 13.62 6.50
CA ALA A 53 -1.13 12.41 5.80
C ALA A 53 -1.77 12.28 4.41
N LEU A 54 -3.05 12.68 4.27
CA LEU A 54 -3.73 12.68 2.98
C LEU A 54 -3.11 13.71 2.04
N ALA A 55 -2.89 14.93 2.52
CA ALA A 55 -2.22 15.97 1.75
C ALA A 55 -0.80 15.54 1.33
N LYS A 56 -0.03 14.93 2.24
CA LYS A 56 1.27 14.35 1.92
C LYS A 56 1.16 13.30 0.82
N ALA A 57 0.24 12.34 0.95
CA ALA A 57 0.04 11.30 -0.06
C ALA A 57 -0.32 11.88 -1.44
N THR A 58 -1.03 13.02 -1.50
CA THR A 58 -1.35 13.69 -2.78
C THR A 58 -0.18 14.43 -3.42
N THR A 59 0.89 14.73 -2.69
CA THR A 59 2.07 15.42 -3.23
C THR A 59 3.30 14.52 -3.31
N SER A 60 3.25 13.34 -2.68
CA SER A 60 4.28 12.30 -2.79
C SER A 60 4.45 11.81 -4.23
N GLY A 61 5.68 11.36 -4.53
CA GLY A 61 6.03 10.79 -5.83
C GLY A 61 5.21 9.53 -6.17
N PRO A 62 5.12 9.16 -7.47
CA PRO A 62 4.28 8.05 -7.94
C PRO A 62 4.68 6.69 -7.36
N ASP A 63 5.91 6.55 -6.88
CA ASP A 63 6.45 5.30 -6.32
C ASP A 63 6.44 5.26 -4.79
N CYS A 64 5.96 6.32 -4.14
CA CYS A 64 5.75 6.36 -2.69
C CYS A 64 4.53 5.49 -2.33
N THR A 65 4.65 4.70 -1.27
CA THR A 65 3.60 3.73 -0.88
C THR A 65 2.28 4.41 -0.56
N GLU A 66 2.30 5.54 0.15
CA GLU A 66 1.09 6.30 0.45
C GLU A 66 0.39 6.77 -0.82
N ARG A 67 1.15 7.14 -1.87
CA ARG A 67 0.57 7.56 -3.16
C ARG A 67 -0.01 6.37 -3.91
N ILE A 68 0.71 5.24 -3.91
CA ILE A 68 0.26 3.98 -4.53
C ILE A 68 -1.09 3.55 -3.94
N PHE A 69 -1.21 3.51 -2.61
CA PHE A 69 -2.47 3.14 -1.96
C PHE A 69 -3.57 4.17 -2.18
N LEU A 70 -3.25 5.46 -2.21
CA LEU A 70 -4.23 6.50 -2.51
C LEU A 70 -4.79 6.39 -3.93
N ASN A 71 -3.92 6.10 -4.91
CA ASN A 71 -4.33 5.87 -6.30
C ASN A 71 -5.21 4.62 -6.45
N ALA A 72 -4.99 3.59 -5.62
CA ALA A 72 -5.87 2.41 -5.56
C ALA A 72 -7.23 2.70 -4.91
N GLY A 73 -7.32 3.76 -4.09
CA GLY A 73 -8.56 4.28 -3.53
C GLY A 73 -8.45 4.66 -2.06
N PHE A 74 -9.34 5.55 -1.60
CA PHE A 74 -9.29 6.10 -0.23
C PHE A 74 -9.35 5.01 0.85
N LYS A 75 -10.12 3.94 0.65
CA LYS A 75 -10.21 2.82 1.59
C LYS A 75 -8.87 2.09 1.75
N ALA A 76 -8.19 1.81 0.63
CA ALA A 76 -6.88 1.17 0.66
C ALA A 76 -5.87 2.07 1.37
N TRP A 77 -5.84 3.34 1.00
CA TRP A 77 -5.02 4.35 1.67
C TRP A 77 -5.30 4.46 3.17
N LEU A 78 -6.56 4.45 3.60
CA LEU A 78 -6.91 4.50 5.01
C LEU A 78 -6.38 3.26 5.75
N ALA A 79 -6.48 2.07 5.16
CA ALA A 79 -5.91 0.86 5.74
C ALA A 79 -4.39 0.97 5.91
N TYR A 80 -3.69 1.46 4.88
CA TYR A 80 -2.25 1.73 4.96
C TYR A 80 -1.90 2.76 6.03
N PHE A 81 -2.64 3.88 6.09
CA PHE A 81 -2.45 4.94 7.07
C PHE A 81 -2.61 4.42 8.51
N LEU A 82 -3.62 3.57 8.77
CA LEU A 82 -3.85 2.98 10.08
C LEU A 82 -2.85 1.87 10.42
N ALA A 83 -2.35 1.16 9.40
CA ALA A 83 -1.29 0.18 9.54
C ALA A 83 0.09 0.82 9.73
N THR A 84 0.28 2.08 9.34
CA THR A 84 1.53 2.80 9.57
C THR A 84 1.59 3.26 11.03
N PRO A 85 2.50 2.73 11.85
CA PRO A 85 2.57 3.08 13.25
C PRO A 85 2.97 4.55 13.42
N GLY A 86 2.17 5.29 14.20
CA GLY A 86 2.50 6.63 14.66
C GLY A 86 3.40 6.62 15.89
N GLU A 87 3.53 7.78 16.53
CA GLU A 87 4.37 7.98 17.73
C GLU A 87 3.80 7.34 19.01
N GLY A 88 2.60 6.75 18.99
CA GLY A 88 1.96 6.18 20.17
C GLY A 88 2.47 4.79 20.57
N HIS A 89 2.45 4.50 21.87
CA HIS A 89 2.74 3.18 22.43
C HIS A 89 1.45 2.35 22.56
N PHE A 90 1.42 1.16 21.97
CA PHE A 90 0.34 0.18 22.12
C PHE A 90 0.88 -1.24 21.96
N GLU A 91 0.18 -2.23 22.51
CA GLU A 91 0.56 -3.64 22.41
C GLU A 91 0.59 -4.11 20.94
N GLY A 92 1.65 -4.83 20.56
CA GLY A 92 1.84 -5.28 19.17
C GLY A 92 2.42 -4.22 18.22
N ARG A 93 2.77 -3.02 18.71
CA ARG A 93 3.43 -1.98 17.90
C ARG A 93 4.71 -2.48 17.24
N GLN A 94 5.57 -3.21 17.95
CA GLN A 94 6.84 -3.68 17.41
C GLN A 94 6.62 -4.62 16.22
N ALA A 95 5.77 -5.65 16.38
CA ALA A 95 5.42 -6.55 15.28
C ALA A 95 4.80 -5.80 14.09
N GLN A 96 3.99 -4.78 14.34
CA GLN A 96 3.43 -3.94 13.29
C GLN A 96 4.50 -3.08 12.58
N VAL A 97 5.46 -2.50 13.32
CA VAL A 97 6.60 -1.76 12.76
C VAL A 97 7.43 -2.67 11.87
N GLU A 98 7.78 -3.86 12.34
CA GLU A 98 8.56 -4.84 11.60
C GLU A 98 7.84 -5.28 10.32
N ALA A 99 6.55 -5.64 10.41
CA ALA A 99 5.76 -6.05 9.26
C ALA A 99 5.63 -4.92 8.21
N MET A 100 5.46 -3.67 8.65
CA MET A 100 5.40 -2.52 7.75
C MET A 100 6.76 -2.20 7.12
N ALA A 101 7.86 -2.35 7.85
CA ALA A 101 9.20 -2.15 7.32
C ALA A 101 9.54 -3.18 6.22
N VAL A 102 9.17 -4.45 6.44
CA VAL A 102 9.29 -5.50 5.42
C VAL A 102 8.47 -5.14 4.19
N PHE A 103 7.19 -4.79 4.37
CA PHE A 103 6.31 -4.41 3.26
C PHE A 103 6.83 -3.20 2.45
N GLN A 104 7.37 -2.18 3.13
CA GLN A 104 7.89 -1.00 2.45
C GLN A 104 9.11 -1.30 1.58
N ASN A 105 9.83 -2.39 1.88
CA ASN A 105 10.98 -2.86 1.11
C ASN A 105 10.58 -3.73 -0.10
N HIS A 106 9.28 -4.05 -0.28
CA HIS A 106 8.81 -4.77 -1.47
C HIS A 106 8.95 -3.93 -2.74
N SER A 107 8.99 -4.62 -3.89
CA SER A 107 9.07 -3.95 -5.18
C SER A 107 7.88 -3.00 -5.39
N ILE A 108 8.06 -1.99 -6.25
CA ILE A 108 6.95 -1.08 -6.61
C ILE A 108 5.76 -1.87 -7.19
N LYS A 109 6.04 -2.94 -7.96
CA LYS A 109 5.02 -3.81 -8.56
C LYS A 109 4.19 -4.51 -7.48
N ASP A 110 4.84 -5.09 -6.47
CA ASP A 110 4.16 -5.83 -5.40
C ASP A 110 3.35 -4.90 -4.49
N ARG A 111 3.88 -3.69 -4.19
CA ARG A 111 3.16 -2.68 -3.42
C ARG A 111 1.90 -2.20 -4.17
N ARG A 112 1.97 -2.05 -5.50
CA ARG A 112 0.80 -1.72 -6.34
C ARG A 112 -0.24 -2.84 -6.34
N LEU A 113 0.18 -4.07 -6.58
CA LEU A 113 -0.72 -5.23 -6.58
C LEU A 113 -1.38 -5.43 -5.21
N THR A 114 -0.63 -5.25 -4.13
CA THR A 114 -1.15 -5.27 -2.76
C THR A 114 -2.23 -4.19 -2.58
N ALA A 115 -1.93 -2.94 -2.95
CA ALA A 115 -2.88 -1.84 -2.83
C ALA A 115 -4.19 -2.08 -3.61
N GLU A 116 -4.08 -2.59 -4.84
CA GLU A 116 -5.23 -2.94 -5.68
C GLU A 116 -6.07 -4.08 -5.08
N ARG A 117 -5.42 -5.12 -4.54
CA ARG A 117 -6.11 -6.23 -3.85
C ARG A 117 -6.79 -5.74 -2.57
N VAL A 118 -6.14 -4.87 -1.78
CA VAL A 118 -6.72 -4.24 -0.59
C VAL A 118 -7.93 -3.36 -0.97
N ALA A 119 -7.88 -2.64 -2.08
CA ALA A 119 -9.00 -1.82 -2.55
C ALA A 119 -10.26 -2.66 -2.86
N LYS A 120 -10.10 -3.94 -3.23
CA LYS A 120 -11.21 -4.88 -3.51
C LYS A 120 -11.82 -5.50 -2.25
N ILE A 121 -11.19 -5.38 -1.08
CA ILE A 121 -11.72 -5.93 0.18
C ILE A 121 -13.05 -5.25 0.53
N ILE A 122 -14.10 -6.03 0.77
CA ILE A 122 -15.37 -5.50 1.26
C ILE A 122 -15.19 -5.09 2.74
N PRO A 123 -15.29 -3.79 3.07
CA PRO A 123 -15.11 -3.34 4.46
C PRO A 123 -16.32 -3.73 5.32
N HIS A 124 -16.10 -3.82 6.63
CA HIS A 124 -17.17 -3.90 7.61
C HIS A 124 -18.10 -2.69 7.48
N SER A 125 -19.40 -2.87 7.74
CA SER A 125 -20.42 -1.82 7.57
C SER A 125 -20.08 -0.55 8.36
N THR A 126 -19.56 -0.69 9.58
CA THR A 126 -19.14 0.44 10.41
C THR A 126 -17.91 1.17 9.84
N VAL A 127 -16.98 0.44 9.20
CA VAL A 127 -15.81 1.02 8.53
C VAL A 127 -16.27 1.79 7.30
N GLN A 128 -17.20 1.22 6.53
CA GLN A 128 -17.82 1.90 5.38
C GLN A 128 -18.50 3.20 5.82
N ALA A 129 -19.32 3.16 6.88
CA ALA A 129 -19.96 4.35 7.42
C ALA A 129 -18.94 5.41 7.89
N ALA A 130 -17.85 4.98 8.54
CA ALA A 130 -16.77 5.87 8.95
C ALA A 130 -16.07 6.51 7.74
N ILE A 131 -15.77 5.74 6.69
CA ILE A 131 -15.20 6.25 5.43
C ILE A 131 -16.14 7.28 4.80
N SER A 132 -17.43 6.96 4.65
CA SER A 132 -18.42 7.88 4.08
C SER A 132 -18.47 9.19 4.86
N LYS A 133 -18.48 9.13 6.20
CA LYS A 133 -18.43 10.32 7.07
C LYS A 133 -17.13 11.10 6.87
N MET A 134 -15.98 10.43 6.80
CA MET A 134 -14.70 11.11 6.55
C MET A 134 -14.70 11.84 5.21
N LEU A 135 -15.30 11.25 4.18
CA LEU A 135 -15.38 11.82 2.84
C LEU A 135 -16.45 12.90 2.70
N GLN A 136 -17.33 13.10 3.69
CA GLN A 136 -18.24 14.25 3.68
C GLN A 136 -17.49 15.59 3.78
N GLU A 137 -16.27 15.61 4.30
CA GLU A 137 -15.42 16.80 4.36
C GLU A 137 -14.98 17.28 2.96
N PRO A 138 -15.43 18.45 2.48
CA PRO A 138 -15.16 18.91 1.11
C PRO A 138 -13.66 18.99 0.79
N LYS A 139 -12.84 19.39 1.78
CA LYS A 139 -11.38 19.48 1.65
C LYS A 139 -10.73 18.14 1.28
N ARG A 140 -11.29 17.01 1.74
CA ARG A 140 -10.74 15.68 1.44
C ARG A 140 -11.14 15.19 0.07
N ARG A 141 -12.38 15.46 -0.35
CA ARG A 141 -12.86 15.05 -1.69
C ARG A 141 -12.01 15.65 -2.82
N ARG A 142 -11.56 16.89 -2.64
CA ARG A 142 -10.67 17.59 -3.60
C ARG A 142 -9.28 16.96 -3.72
N LEU A 143 -8.86 16.17 -2.73
CA LEU A 143 -7.56 15.53 -2.67
C LEU A 143 -7.61 14.09 -3.20
N LEU A 144 -8.79 13.54 -3.45
CA LEU A 144 -8.89 12.19 -3.98
C LEU A 144 -8.58 12.18 -5.48
N PRO A 145 -7.83 11.16 -5.97
CA PRO A 145 -7.73 10.93 -7.39
C PRO A 145 -9.13 10.64 -7.97
N PRO A 146 -9.37 10.97 -9.25
CA PRO A 146 -10.62 10.59 -9.90
C PRO A 146 -10.78 9.08 -9.81
N THR A 147 -11.94 8.62 -9.36
CA THR A 147 -12.30 7.20 -9.38
C THR A 147 -12.23 6.73 -10.83
N LYS A 148 -11.40 5.73 -11.11
CA LYS A 148 -11.47 4.99 -12.37
C LYS A 148 -12.69 4.08 -12.24
N ASP A 149 -13.82 4.52 -12.78
CA ASP A 149 -15.01 3.69 -12.99
C ASP A 149 -14.72 2.55 -13.97
#